data_AF-C1EAH2-F1
#
_entry.id   AF-C1EAH2-F1
#
_cell.length_a   1.000
_cell.length_b   1.000
_cell.length_c   1.000
_cell.angle_alpha   90.00
_cell.angle_beta   90.00
_cell.angle_gamma   90.00
#
_symmetry.space_group_name_H-M   'P 1'
#
loop_
_entity.id
_entity.type
_entity.pdbx_description
1 polymer ?
#
loop_
_entity_poly.entity_id
_entity_poly.type
_entity_poly.pdbx_seq_one_letter_code
_entity_poly.pdbx_strand_id
1 'polypeptide(L)'
;MDSQNSELVKQQVQAELANAYAQEFFTTVREKCFAKCITKPGPSLSSGEATCVSRCTDRYVDATRMISGVVLQAYSSGQGGV
;
A
#
# COMPACT_ATOMS: atom_id res chain seq x y z
N MET A 1 -26.84 27.22 -2.17
CA MET A 1 -26.13 26.63 -1.00
C MET A 1 -25.70 25.25 -1.45
N ASP A 2 -24.68 25.15 -2.30
CA ASP A 2 -24.36 23.89 -3.02
C ASP A 2 -22.85 23.65 -3.10
N SER A 3 -22.06 24.74 -3.05
CA SER A 3 -20.60 24.69 -3.09
C SER A 3 -19.96 24.08 -1.84
N GLN A 4 -20.47 24.39 -0.63
CA GLN A 4 -19.93 23.79 0.61
C GLN A 4 -20.16 22.27 0.69
N ASN A 5 -21.32 21.79 0.22
CA ASN A 5 -21.61 20.36 0.22
C ASN A 5 -20.68 19.59 -0.74
N SER A 6 -20.32 20.21 -1.87
CA SER A 6 -19.44 19.60 -2.87
C SER A 6 -18.00 19.40 -2.37
N GLU A 7 -17.47 20.33 -1.58
CA GLU A 7 -16.13 20.20 -0.99
C GLU A 7 -16.09 19.15 0.12
N LEU A 8 -17.11 19.12 0.99
CA LEU A 8 -17.25 18.09 2.02
C LEU A 8 -17.37 16.68 1.43
N VAL A 9 -18.16 16.52 0.36
CA VAL A 9 -18.28 15.25 -0.36
C VAL A 9 -16.94 14.84 -0.98
N LYS A 10 -16.19 15.77 -1.60
CA LYS A 10 -14.84 15.47 -2.13
C LYS A 10 -13.88 15.01 -1.05
N GLN A 11 -13.88 15.66 0.11
CA GLN A 11 -13.02 15.28 1.24
C GLN A 11 -13.38 13.89 1.77
N GLN A 12 -14.68 13.58 1.90
CA GLN A 12 -15.14 12.24 2.30
C GLN A 12 -14.67 11.18 1.30
N VAL A 13 -14.90 11.40 0.00
CA VAL A 13 -14.48 10.46 -1.05
C VAL A 13 -12.96 10.24 -1.04
N GLN A 14 -12.16 11.30 -0.86
CA GLN A 14 -10.71 11.19 -0.75
C GLN A 14 -10.29 10.36 0.48
N ALA A 15 -10.94 10.56 1.63
CA ALA A 15 -10.65 9.81 2.83
C ALA A 15 -11.02 8.32 2.68
N GLU A 16 -12.16 8.02 2.05
CA GLU A 16 -12.57 6.65 1.75
C GLU A 16 -11.60 5.95 0.81
N LEU A 17 -11.17 6.64 -0.25
CA LEU A 17 -10.18 6.11 -1.20
C LEU A 17 -8.83 5.84 -0.52
N ALA A 18 -8.36 6.76 0.32
CA ALA A 18 -7.12 6.58 1.08
C ALA A 18 -7.22 5.37 2.04
N ASN A 19 -8.36 5.18 2.68
CA ASN A 19 -8.61 4.05 3.57
C ASN A 19 -8.65 2.72 2.79
N ALA A 20 -9.35 2.68 1.66
CA ALA A 20 -9.41 1.50 0.79
C ALA A 20 -8.00 1.11 0.28
N TYR A 21 -7.24 2.08 -0.21
CA TYR A 21 -5.86 1.87 -0.63
C TYR A 21 -4.99 1.33 0.50
N ALA A 22 -5.10 1.90 1.71
CA ALA A 22 -4.35 1.43 2.87
C ALA A 22 -4.70 -0.03 3.21
N GLN A 23 -5.98 -0.39 3.21
CA GLN A 23 -6.43 -1.77 3.49
C GLN A 23 -5.89 -2.77 2.47
N GLU A 24 -5.94 -2.44 1.19
CA GLU A 24 -5.42 -3.29 0.12
C GLU A 24 -3.90 -3.42 0.19
N PHE A 25 -3.21 -2.31 0.44
CA PHE A 25 -1.76 -2.29 0.65
C PHE A 25 -1.35 -3.19 1.82
N PHE A 26 -1.99 -3.04 2.99
CA PHE A 26 -1.68 -3.86 4.15
C PHE A 26 -1.98 -5.33 3.93
N THR A 27 -3.05 -5.65 3.21
CA THR A 27 -3.38 -7.04 2.88
C THR A 27 -2.33 -7.64 1.97
N THR A 28 -1.92 -6.91 0.93
CA THR A 28 -0.89 -7.37 -0.01
C THR A 28 0.46 -7.55 0.68
N VAL A 29 0.91 -6.58 1.48
CA VAL A 29 2.17 -6.66 2.23
C VAL A 29 2.13 -7.85 3.20
N ARG A 30 1.03 -8.03 3.93
CA ARG A 30 0.84 -9.14 4.85
C ARG A 30 1.00 -10.48 4.13
N GLU A 31 0.32 -10.68 3.01
CA GLU A 31 0.38 -11.92 2.25
C GLU A 31 1.77 -12.19 1.69
N LYS A 32 2.39 -11.19 1.04
CA LYS A 32 3.71 -11.34 0.43
C LYS A 32 4.80 -11.60 1.47
N CYS A 33 4.81 -10.84 2.55
CA CYS A 33 5.82 -11.00 3.59
C CYS A 33 5.60 -12.26 4.42
N PHE A 34 4.35 -12.67 4.67
CA PHE A 34 4.08 -13.94 5.33
C PHE A 34 4.59 -15.11 4.48
N ALA A 35 4.20 -15.18 3.20
CA ALA A 35 4.62 -16.25 2.29
C ALA A 35 6.14 -16.30 2.11
N LYS A 36 6.82 -15.14 2.15
CA LYS A 36 8.27 -15.08 1.97
C LYS A 36 9.06 -15.44 3.24
N CYS A 37 8.57 -15.03 4.41
CA CYS A 37 9.35 -15.10 5.64
C CYS A 37 8.93 -16.24 6.57
N ILE A 38 7.66 -16.67 6.56
CA ILE A 38 7.14 -17.69 7.48
C ILE A 38 7.14 -19.05 6.80
N THR A 39 8.30 -19.73 6.87
CA THR A 39 8.51 -21.02 6.21
C THR A 39 8.02 -22.22 7.03
N LYS A 40 7.96 -22.07 8.36
CA LYS A 40 7.45 -23.10 9.27
C LYS A 40 6.58 -22.44 10.34
N PRO A 41 5.25 -22.33 10.10
CA PRO A 41 4.34 -21.70 11.05
C PRO A 41 4.41 -22.36 12.43
N GLY A 42 4.47 -21.52 13.46
CA GLY A 42 4.45 -21.92 14.86
C GLY A 42 3.65 -20.94 15.71
N PRO A 43 3.55 -21.15 17.03
CA PRO A 43 2.79 -20.28 17.93
C PRO A 43 3.39 -18.87 18.08
N SER A 44 4.64 -18.67 17.64
CA SER A 44 5.36 -17.40 17.72
C SER A 44 6.34 -17.29 16.56
N LEU A 45 6.67 -16.05 16.17
CA LEU A 45 7.77 -15.78 15.25
C LEU A 45 9.11 -16.09 15.91
N SER A 46 9.97 -16.82 15.21
CA SER A 46 11.39 -16.89 15.55
C SER A 46 12.07 -15.53 15.33
N SER A 47 13.24 -15.33 15.94
CA SER A 47 14.05 -14.11 15.72
C SER A 47 14.41 -13.87 14.25
N GLY A 48 14.65 -14.97 13.50
CA GLY A 48 14.91 -14.93 12.06
C GLY A 48 13.67 -14.49 11.27
N GLU A 49 12.50 -15.05 11.57
CA GLU A 49 11.23 -14.67 10.92
C GLU A 49 10.87 -13.21 11.21
N ALA A 50 11.00 -12.75 12.47
CA ALA A 50 10.77 -11.36 12.84
C ALA A 50 11.69 -10.39 12.07
N THR A 51 12.98 -10.72 11.98
CA THR A 51 13.96 -9.93 11.21
C THR A 51 13.61 -9.92 9.72
N CYS A 52 13.19 -11.06 9.17
CA CYS A 52 12.77 -11.15 7.77
C CYS A 52 11.53 -10.30 7.50
N VAL A 53 10.49 -10.38 8.34
CA VAL A 53 9.24 -9.63 8.17
C VAL A 53 9.49 -8.12 8.23
N SER A 54 10.32 -7.64 9.16
CA SER A 54 10.72 -6.24 9.23
C SER A 54 11.37 -5.78 7.93
N ARG A 55 12.40 -6.51 7.47
CA ARG A 55 13.09 -6.18 6.21
C ARG A 55 12.18 -6.26 4.99
N CYS A 56 11.32 -7.28 4.93
CA CYS A 56 10.37 -7.45 3.84
C CYS A 56 9.42 -6.26 3.74
N THR A 57 8.88 -5.84 4.88
CA THR A 57 7.95 -4.72 4.96
C THR A 57 8.62 -3.41 4.52
N ASP A 58 9.82 -3.12 5.05
CA ASP A 58 10.60 -1.93 4.66
C ASP A 58 10.86 -1.89 3.15
N ARG A 59 11.33 -3.01 2.59
CA ARG A 59 11.61 -3.12 1.15
C ARG A 59 10.34 -3.00 0.30
N TYR A 60 9.21 -3.55 0.76
CA TYR A 60 7.94 -3.42 0.05
C TYR A 60 7.47 -1.96 0.00
N VAL A 61 7.56 -1.25 1.12
CA VAL A 61 7.23 0.18 1.21
C VAL A 61 8.14 1.01 0.30
N ASP A 62 9.45 0.78 0.34
CA ASP A 62 10.44 1.48 -0.48
C ASP A 62 10.15 1.28 -1.98
N ALA A 63 9.92 0.03 -2.39
CA ALA A 63 9.59 -0.32 -3.77
C ALA A 63 8.27 0.32 -4.21
N THR A 64 7.23 0.25 -3.37
CA THR A 64 5.92 0.83 -3.67
C THR A 64 6.02 2.35 -3.86
N ARG A 65 6.75 3.06 -3.00
CA ARG A 65 6.96 4.52 -3.16
C ARG A 65 7.63 4.87 -4.48
N MET A 66 8.67 4.12 -4.87
CA MET A 66 9.36 4.32 -6.14
C MET A 66 8.43 4.08 -7.34
N ILE A 67 7.71 2.95 -7.34
CA ILE A 67 6.78 2.60 -8.41
C ILE A 67 5.66 3.63 -8.51
N SER A 68 5.05 4.03 -7.40
CA SER A 68 3.99 5.05 -7.38
C SER A 68 4.47 6.38 -7.97
N GLY A 69 5.72 6.79 -7.70
CA GLY A 69 6.30 7.98 -8.30
C GLY A 69 6.36 7.90 -9.84
N VAL A 70 6.87 6.80 -10.38
CA VAL A 70 6.96 6.56 -11.83
C VAL A 70 5.57 6.51 -12.46
N VAL A 71 4.65 5.76 -11.87
CA VAL A 71 3.30 5.56 -12.39
C VAL A 71 2.53 6.88 -12.43
N LEU A 72 2.55 7.65 -11.34
CA LEU A 72 1.85 8.95 -11.28
C LEU A 72 2.46 9.97 -12.26
N GLN A 73 3.78 9.95 -12.43
CA GLN A 73 4.46 10.76 -13.43
C GLN A 73 4.07 10.37 -14.87
N ALA A 74 3.91 9.08 -15.15
CA ALA A 74 3.47 8.60 -16.45
C ALA A 74 2.03 9.07 -16.77
N TYR A 75 1.13 9.01 -15.79
CA TYR A 75 -0.25 9.51 -15.94
C TYR A 75 -0.31 11.02 -16.17
N SER A 76 0.48 11.81 -15.44
CA SER A 76 0.50 13.28 -15.63
C SER A 76 1.11 13.70 -16.97
N SER A 77 1.93 12.85 -17.58
CA SER A 77 2.58 13.09 -18.88
C SER A 77 1.71 12.67 -20.09
N GLY A 78 0.45 12.26 -19.88
CA GLY A 78 -0.49 11.94 -20.96
C GLY A 78 -0.24 10.60 -21.67
N GLN A 79 0.61 9.73 -21.11
CA GLN A 79 0.96 8.43 -21.68
C GLN A 79 0.20 7.31 -20.95
N GLY A 80 -1.13 7.43 -20.89
CA GLY A 80 -2.04 6.50 -20.21
C GLY A 80 -2.89 5.64 -21.15
N GLY A 81 -2.46 5.47 -22.41
CA GLY A 81 -3.13 4.63 -23.39
C GLY A 81 -2.22 3.52 -23.88
N VAL A 82 -2.40 2.32 -23.33
CA VAL A 82 -2.10 1.05 -24.00
C VAL A 82 -3.39 0.26 -24.07
#